data_AF-A0A451CLF9-F1
#
_entry.id   AF-A0A451CLF9-F1
#
_cell.length_a   1.000
_cell.length_b   1.000
_cell.length_c   1.000
_cell.angle_alpha   90.00
_cell.angle_beta   90.00
_cell.angle_gamma   90.00
#
_symmetry.space_group_name_H-M   'P 1'
#
loop_
_entity.id
_entity.type
_entity.pdbx_description
1 polymer ?
#
loop_
_entity_poly.entity_id
_entity_poly.type
_entity_poly.pdbx_seq_one_letter_code
_entity_poly.pdbx_strand_id
1 'polypeptide(L)' 'MESKVPLGKRMTTPEEIAKTVLYLASHMSSHTTGEFLHPDGGYVHVR' A
#
# COMPACT_ATOMS: atom_id res chain seq x y z
N MET A 1 2.65 16.29 7.12
CA MET A 1 2.48 15.28 6.05
C MET A 1 1.79 14.05 6.62
N GLU A 2 2.31 13.50 7.71
CA GLU A 2 1.74 12.35 8.44
C GLU A 2 0.29 12.53 8.90
N SER A 3 -0.11 13.74 9.33
CA SER A 3 -1.49 14.04 9.71
C SER A 3 -2.52 13.80 8.59
N LYS A 4 -2.08 13.91 7.34
CA LYS A 4 -2.90 13.64 6.15
C LYS A 4 -3.06 12.15 5.88
N VAL A 5 -2.16 11.28 6.36
CA VAL A 5 -2.30 9.83 6.20
C VAL A 5 -3.47 9.36 7.08
N PRO A 6 -4.55 8.79 6.51
CA PRO A 6 -5.70 8.35 7.31
C PRO A 6 -5.33 7.30 8.36
N LEU A 7 -4.64 6.24 7.92
CA LEU A 7 -4.30 5.10 8.77
C LEU A 7 -3.01 5.36 9.55
N GLY A 8 -3.07 5.25 10.88
CA GLY A 8 -1.89 5.30 11.75
C GLY A 8 -1.20 6.66 11.88
N LYS A 9 -1.58 7.67 11.07
CA LYS A 9 -1.03 9.03 11.13
C LYS A 9 0.50 9.06 11.07
N ARG A 10 1.08 8.22 10.21
CA ARG A 10 2.53 8.09 9.98
C ARG A 10 2.82 7.70 8.54
N MET A 11 4.08 7.81 8.13
CA MET A 11 4.52 7.28 6.84
C MET A 11 4.56 5.75 6.82
N THR A 12 4.42 5.18 5.61
CA THR A 12 4.62 3.76 5.36
C THR A 12 6.07 3.36 5.62
N THR A 13 6.25 2.23 6.28
CA THR A 13 7.57 1.62 6.51
C THR A 13 8.03 0.80 5.30
N PRO A 14 9.35 0.62 5.09
CA PRO A 14 9.87 -0.28 4.06
C PRO A 14 9.28 -1.70 4.14
N GLU A 15 9.06 -2.21 5.35
CA GLU A 15 8.49 -3.54 5.60
C GLU A 15 7.05 -3.65 5.10
N GLU A 16 6.24 -2.60 5.25
CA GLU A 16 4.87 -2.57 4.74
C GLU A 16 4.85 -2.57 3.20
N ILE A 17 5.76 -1.83 2.55
CA ILE A 17 5.94 -1.88 1.09
C ILE A 17 6.37 -3.28 0.66
N ALA A 18 7.35 -3.87 1.34
CA ALA A 18 7.86 -5.19 1.01
C ALA A 18 6.78 -6.28 1.10
N LYS A 19 5.88 -6.21 2.10
CA LYS A 19 4.74 -7.14 2.22
C LYS A 19 3.79 -7.02 1.03
N THR A 20 3.51 -5.80 0.56
CA THR A 20 2.69 -5.59 -0.64
C THR A 20 3.35 -6.14 -1.90
N VAL A 21 4.67 -5.92 -2.06
CA VAL A 21 5.43 -6.51 -3.18
C VAL A 21 5.41 -8.03 -3.11
N LEU A 22 5.60 -8.62 -1.92
CA LEU A 22 5.57 -10.07 -1.74
C LEU A 22 4.20 -10.66 -2.07
N TYR A 23 3.11 -9.98 -1.69
CA TYR A 23 1.76 -10.35 -2.13
C TYR A 23 1.65 -10.39 -3.65
N LEU A 24 2.09 -9.32 -4.34
CA LEU A 24 2.05 -9.22 -5.81
C LEU A 24 2.95 -10.27 -6.50
N ALA A 25 4.06 -10.64 -5.89
CA ALA A 25 4.98 -11.65 -6.40
C ALA A 25 4.50 -13.10 -6.14
N SER A 26 3.47 -13.28 -5.32
CA SER A 26 2.96 -14.59 -4.92
C SER A 26 1.81 -15.06 -5.82
N HIS A 27 1.43 -16.33 -5.69
CA HIS A 27 0.22 -16.86 -6.33
C HIS A 27 -1.08 -16.22 -5.80
N MET A 28 -1.04 -15.49 -4.68
CA MET A 28 -2.23 -14.86 -4.09
C MET A 28 -2.81 -13.76 -4.99
N SER A 29 -1.99 -13.13 -5.83
CA SER A 29 -2.43 -12.12 -6.82
C SER A 29 -2.52 -12.69 -8.24
N SER A 30 -2.60 -14.01 -8.42
CA SER A 30 -2.56 -14.67 -9.73
C SER A 30 -3.66 -14.23 -10.72
N HIS A 31 -4.75 -13.64 -10.21
CA HIS A 31 -5.84 -13.11 -11.03
C HIS A 31 -5.97 -11.58 -10.94
N THR A 32 -4.87 -10.88 -10.67
CA THR A 32 -4.80 -9.41 -10.63
C THR A 32 -3.73 -8.93 -11.59
N THR A 33 -4.10 -8.06 -12.54
CA THR A 33 -3.19 -7.46 -13.53
C THR A 33 -3.70 -6.09 -13.95
N GLY A 34 -2.80 -5.19 -14.36
CA GLY A 34 -3.15 -3.84 -14.82
C GLY A 34 -3.59 -2.86 -13.73
N GLU A 35 -3.45 -3.22 -12.46
CA GLU A 35 -3.92 -2.44 -11.31
C GLU A 35 -2.78 -1.73 -10.56
N PHE A 36 -3.14 -0.66 -9.83
CA PHE A 36 -2.24 0.02 -8.89
C PHE A 36 -2.64 -0.30 -7.44
N LEU A 37 -1.70 -0.81 -6.66
CA LEU A 37 -1.86 -0.95 -5.21
C LEU A 37 -1.10 0.17 -4.49
N HIS A 38 -1.77 0.89 -3.59
CA HIS A 38 -1.20 2.00 -2.83
C HIS A 38 -0.98 1.60 -1.35
N PRO A 39 0.20 1.09 -0.97
CA PRO A 39 0.53 0.82 0.43
C PRO A 39 0.93 2.11 1.15
N ASP A 40 0.05 3.11 1.20
CA ASP A 40 0.37 4.47 1.66
C ASP A 40 -0.46 4.94 2.87
N GLY A 41 -1.16 4.00 3.53
CA GLY A 41 -2.07 4.32 4.63
C GLY A 41 -3.31 5.13 4.20
N GLY A 42 -3.61 5.21 2.90
CA GLY A 42 -4.73 5.94 2.31
C GLY A 42 -4.40 7.37 1.89
N TYR A 43 -3.13 7.76 1.87
CA TYR A 43 -2.68 9.13 1.66
C TYR A 43 -3.06 9.73 0.29
N VAL A 44 -3.10 8.94 -0.78
CA VAL A 44 -3.46 9.46 -2.12
C VAL A 44 -4.97 9.59 -2.35
N HIS A 45 -5.80 9.02 -1.46
CA HIS A 45 -7.26 8.96 -1.62
C HIS A 45 -8.03 9.85 -0.64
N VAL A 46 -7.35 10.76 0.06
CA VAL A 46 -7.98 11.70 1.01
C VAL A 46 -8.55 12.90 0.24
N ARG A 47 -9.75 12.74 -0.30
CA ARG A 47 -10.55 13.82 -0.87
C ARG A 47 -12.02 13.60 -0.59
#